data_AF-A0A5E4JN73-F1
#
_entry.id   AF-A0A5E4JN73-F1
#
_cell.length_a   1.000
_cell.length_b   1.000
_cell.length_c   1.000
_cell.angle_alpha   90.00
_cell.angle_beta   90.00
_cell.angle_gamma   90.00
#
_symmetry.space_group_name_H-M   'P 1'
#
loop_
_entity.id
_entity.type
_entity.pdbx_description
1 polymer ?
#
loop_
_entity_poly.entity_id
_entity_poly.type
_entity_poly.pdbx_seq_one_letter_code
_entity_poly.pdbx_strand_id
1 'polypeptide(L)'
;MNKNFLIVIICFIILILLVGGIIFIKQKPINKIPDYKNQNYSKINFTGKITDINYGCTYDAVCYMVIDGKKVVFGSGAVPSDGSKPIWGKVIGTPAIGKNAEVYAHDGSNGFYYLSDNESLYIKIFE
;
A
#
# COMPACT_ATOMS: atom_id res chain seq x y z
N MET A 1 -50.90 14.63 -11.58
CA MET A 1 -49.61 13.90 -11.64
C MET A 1 -49.92 12.41 -11.73
N ASN A 2 -49.40 11.72 -12.75
CA ASN A 2 -49.81 10.33 -13.03
C ASN A 2 -49.11 9.38 -12.05
N LYS A 3 -49.82 8.42 -11.44
CA LYS A 3 -49.24 7.48 -10.45
C LYS A 3 -48.00 6.76 -10.98
N ASN A 4 -47.98 6.46 -12.28
CA ASN A 4 -46.86 5.80 -12.95
C ASN A 4 -45.60 6.68 -13.01
N PHE A 5 -45.75 8.00 -13.06
CA PHE A 5 -44.62 8.94 -13.08
C PHE A 5 -43.93 9.02 -11.71
N LEU A 6 -44.70 8.90 -10.62
CA LEU A 6 -44.16 8.90 -9.26
C LEU A 6 -43.30 7.65 -9.00
N ILE A 7 -43.72 6.48 -9.49
CA ILE A 7 -43.00 5.20 -9.30
C ILE A 7 -41.63 5.22 -9.99
N VAL A 8 -41.56 5.77 -11.21
CA VAL A 8 -40.30 5.86 -11.97
C VAL A 8 -39.26 6.73 -11.25
N ILE A 9 -39.69 7.85 -10.65
CA ILE A 9 -38.80 8.74 -9.90
C ILE A 9 -38.23 8.04 -8.66
N ILE A 10 -39.07 7.30 -7.93
CA ILE A 10 -38.66 6.57 -6.72
C ILE A 10 -37.62 5.50 -7.07
N CYS A 11 -37.82 4.73 -8.14
CA CYS A 11 -36.85 3.73 -8.60
C CYS A 11 -35.50 4.36 -8.99
N PHE A 12 -35.53 5.52 -9.64
CA PHE A 12 -34.30 6.20 -10.06
C PHE A 12 -33.48 6.73 -8.88
N ILE A 13 -34.15 7.24 -7.83
CA ILE A 13 -33.49 7.70 -6.60
C ILE A 13 -32.84 6.52 -5.85
N ILE A 14 -33.52 5.38 -5.76
CA ILE A 14 -32.96 4.18 -5.11
C ILE A 14 -31.73 3.68 -5.88
N LEU A 15 -31.76 3.71 -7.21
CA LEU A 15 -30.62 3.31 -8.04
C LEU A 15 -29.40 4.23 -7.82
N ILE A 16 -29.61 5.55 -7.74
CA ILE A 16 -28.54 6.52 -7.45
C ILE A 16 -27.96 6.30 -6.05
N LEU A 17 -28.77 5.98 -5.05
CA LEU A 17 -28.29 5.71 -3.69
C LEU A 17 -27.48 4.41 -3.61
N LEU A 18 -27.86 3.37 -4.36
CA LEU A 18 -27.11 2.10 -4.43
C LEU A 18 -25.77 2.25 -5.16
N VAL A 19 -25.73 3.03 -6.25
CA VAL A 19 -24.50 3.24 -7.02
C VAL A 19 -23.58 4.27 -6.33
N GLY A 20 -24.15 5.32 -5.73
CA GLY A 20 -23.41 6.37 -5.01
C GLY A 20 -22.83 5.93 -3.67
N GLY A 21 -23.43 4.94 -3.01
CA GLY A 21 -22.98 4.45 -1.70
C GLY A 21 -21.67 3.66 -1.69
N ILE A 22 -21.20 3.19 -2.85
CA ILE A 22 -20.03 2.28 -2.93
C ILE A 22 -18.69 3.04 -3.01
N ILE A 23 -18.68 4.34 -3.29
CA ILE A 23 -17.44 5.07 -3.63
C ILE A 23 -16.68 5.63 -2.40
N PHE A 24 -17.24 5.59 -1.19
CA PHE A 24 -16.61 6.18 0.01
C PHE A 24 -15.88 5.16 0.90
N ILE A 25 -15.01 4.32 0.34
CA ILE A 25 -13.93 3.71 1.15
C ILE A 25 -12.85 4.78 1.33
N LYS A 26 -13.05 5.58 2.38
CA LYS A 26 -12.14 6.63 2.83
C LYS A 26 -10.81 5.99 3.24
N GLN A 27 -9.85 5.91 2.33
CA GLN A 27 -8.47 5.57 2.67
C GLN A 27 -7.97 6.66 3.63
N LYS A 28 -7.75 6.30 4.90
CA LYS A 28 -7.14 7.21 5.88
C LYS A 28 -5.76 7.63 5.34
N PRO A 29 -5.46 8.93 5.23
CA PRO A 29 -4.12 9.38 4.88
C PRO A 29 -3.15 8.96 6.00
N ILE A 30 -2.14 8.18 5.64
CA ILE A 30 -1.10 7.69 6.55
C ILE A 30 -0.02 8.76 6.57
N ASN A 31 -0.22 9.78 7.40
CA ASN A 31 0.69 10.94 7.46
C ASN A 31 1.84 10.77 8.45
N LYS A 32 2.05 9.59 9.03
CA LYS A 32 3.23 9.35 9.87
C LYS A 32 3.80 7.97 9.59
N ILE A 33 4.98 7.97 8.99
CA ILE A 33 5.88 6.83 8.98
C ILE A 33 6.24 6.57 10.46
N PRO A 34 5.98 5.36 11.01
CA PRO A 34 6.29 5.08 12.41
C PRO A 34 7.80 5.24 12.67
N ASP A 35 8.14 5.77 13.84
CA ASP A 35 9.54 5.90 14.27
C ASP A 35 10.13 4.50 14.51
N TYR A 36 11.09 4.11 13.67
CA TYR A 36 11.60 2.74 13.54
C TYR A 36 12.58 2.32 14.64
N LYS A 37 13.17 3.27 15.39
CA LYS A 37 14.31 2.98 16.29
C LYS A 37 13.98 2.10 17.51
N ASN A 38 12.74 1.66 17.74
CA ASN A 38 12.36 0.93 18.96
C ASN A 38 11.27 -0.16 18.81
N GLN A 39 10.96 -0.63 17.60
CA GLN A 39 9.93 -1.67 17.43
C GLN A 39 10.51 -3.07 17.18
N ASN A 40 10.01 -4.05 17.93
CA ASN A 40 10.32 -5.47 17.79
C ASN A 40 9.50 -6.03 16.61
N TYR A 41 9.94 -5.75 15.39
CA TYR A 41 9.25 -6.24 14.20
C TYR A 41 9.54 -7.73 13.98
N SER A 42 8.49 -8.53 13.80
CA SER A 42 8.63 -9.90 13.34
C SER A 42 9.12 -9.91 11.89
N LYS A 43 10.06 -10.80 11.55
CA LYS A 43 10.46 -11.02 10.16
C LYS A 43 9.50 -12.01 9.52
N ILE A 44 9.06 -11.70 8.30
CA ILE A 44 8.13 -12.53 7.55
C ILE A 44 8.65 -12.76 6.13
N ASN A 45 8.36 -13.95 5.60
CA ASN A 45 8.53 -14.29 4.21
C ASN A 45 7.20 -14.65 3.55
N PHE A 46 6.99 -14.20 2.32
CA PHE A 46 5.84 -14.63 1.52
C PHE A 46 6.11 -14.43 0.03
N THR A 47 5.31 -15.09 -0.80
CA THR A 47 5.29 -14.88 -2.25
C THR A 47 3.93 -14.36 -2.68
N GLY A 48 3.88 -13.67 -3.80
CA GLY A 48 2.62 -13.21 -4.36
C GLY A 48 2.76 -12.45 -5.66
N LYS A 49 1.60 -12.10 -6.23
CA LYS A 49 1.52 -11.35 -7.49
C LYS A 49 1.49 -9.84 -7.22
N ILE A 50 2.29 -9.09 -7.97
CA ILE A 50 2.30 -7.63 -7.92
C ILE A 50 1.03 -7.10 -8.58
N THR A 51 0.29 -6.28 -7.84
CA THR A 51 -1.01 -5.71 -8.25
C THR A 51 -1.01 -4.19 -8.32
N ASP A 52 -0.10 -3.54 -7.60
CA ASP A 52 0.07 -2.07 -7.64
C ASP A 52 1.53 -1.71 -7.31
N ILE A 53 2.01 -0.57 -7.84
CA ILE A 53 3.36 -0.06 -7.63
C ILE A 53 3.31 1.46 -7.51
N ASN A 54 3.90 1.99 -6.45
CA ASN A 54 4.05 3.42 -6.22
C ASN A 54 5.53 3.78 -6.00
N TYR A 55 6.07 4.57 -6.92
CA TYR A 55 7.44 5.09 -6.88
C TYR A 55 7.54 6.52 -6.33
N GLY A 56 6.43 7.09 -5.87
CA GLY A 56 6.31 8.48 -5.47
C GLY A 56 6.87 8.78 -4.09
N CYS A 57 8.02 8.24 -3.68
CA CYS A 57 8.66 8.57 -2.40
C CYS A 57 9.44 9.90 -2.42
N THR A 58 8.80 10.99 -2.84
CA THR A 58 9.38 12.33 -2.73
C THR A 58 8.97 12.98 -1.40
N TYR A 59 9.86 13.77 -0.80
CA TYR A 59 9.64 14.55 0.42
C TYR A 59 9.20 13.76 1.67
N ASP A 60 7.90 13.52 1.84
CA ASP A 60 7.28 12.84 2.98
C ASP A 60 6.51 11.57 2.58
N ALA A 61 6.57 11.21 1.30
CA ALA A 61 5.86 10.06 0.75
C ALA A 61 6.70 8.77 0.81
N VAL A 62 6.01 7.63 0.67
CA VAL A 62 6.58 6.29 0.74
C VAL A 62 6.48 5.56 -0.60
N CYS A 63 7.51 4.81 -0.93
CA CYS A 63 7.57 3.94 -2.10
C CYS A 63 7.07 2.56 -1.67
N TYR A 64 6.07 2.02 -2.38
CA TYR A 64 5.47 0.74 -2.02
C TYR A 64 5.07 -0.11 -3.22
N MET A 65 5.00 -1.42 -3.01
CA MET A 65 4.40 -2.40 -3.92
C MET A 65 3.27 -3.12 -3.20
N VAL A 66 2.19 -3.43 -3.91
CA VAL A 66 1.12 -4.29 -3.38
C VAL A 66 1.28 -5.69 -3.97
N ILE A 67 1.56 -6.66 -3.11
CA ILE A 67 1.86 -8.05 -3.47
C ILE A 67 0.83 -8.93 -2.78
N ASP A 68 -0.06 -9.57 -3.54
CA ASP A 68 -1.16 -10.39 -3.00
C ASP A 68 -1.96 -9.64 -1.90
N GLY A 69 -2.36 -8.41 -2.24
CA GLY A 69 -3.11 -7.50 -1.34
C GLY A 69 -2.30 -6.89 -0.19
N LYS A 70 -1.02 -7.26 -0.03
CA LYS A 70 -0.15 -6.79 1.06
C LYS A 70 0.70 -5.62 0.60
N LYS A 71 0.67 -4.50 1.32
CA LYS A 71 1.45 -3.31 0.98
C LYS A 71 2.84 -3.39 1.58
N VAL A 72 3.85 -3.50 0.72
CA VAL A 72 5.28 -3.60 1.08
C VAL A 72 5.98 -2.29 0.76
N VAL A 73 6.43 -1.59 1.79
CA VAL A 73 7.16 -0.32 1.71
C VAL A 73 8.64 -0.60 1.55
N PHE A 74 9.21 -0.06 0.47
CA PHE A 74 10.62 -0.26 0.10
C PHE A 74 11.42 1.04 0.00
N GLY A 75 10.81 2.18 0.35
CA GLY A 75 11.51 3.46 0.37
C GLY A 75 10.66 4.56 1.01
N SER A 76 11.31 5.65 1.38
CA SER A 76 10.69 6.88 1.88
C SER A 76 11.47 8.09 1.40
N GLY A 77 10.76 9.17 1.09
CA GLY A 77 11.35 10.47 0.80
C GLY A 77 11.81 11.21 2.05
N ALA A 78 11.27 10.84 3.22
CA ALA A 78 11.58 11.51 4.47
C ALA A 78 13.02 11.21 4.88
N VAL A 79 13.82 12.27 4.98
CA VAL A 79 15.18 12.20 5.52
C VAL A 79 15.09 12.34 7.05
N PRO A 80 15.67 11.41 7.82
CA PRO A 80 15.83 11.53 9.26
C PRO A 80 16.38 12.90 9.69
N SER A 81 15.86 13.44 10.80
CA SER A 81 16.29 14.76 11.32
C SER A 81 17.77 14.81 11.75
N ASP A 82 18.38 13.64 11.98
CA ASP A 82 19.82 13.51 12.25
C ASP A 82 20.68 13.50 10.97
N GLY A 83 20.07 13.66 9.79
CA GLY A 83 20.74 13.68 8.49
C GLY A 83 21.25 12.31 8.04
N SER A 84 20.97 11.24 8.81
CA SER A 84 21.35 9.89 8.42
C SER A 84 20.58 9.44 7.18
N LYS A 85 21.21 8.62 6.34
CA LYS A 85 20.50 7.97 5.24
C LYS A 85 19.69 6.80 5.81
N PRO A 86 18.39 6.70 5.52
CA PRO A 86 17.62 5.55 5.94
C PRO A 86 18.18 4.29 5.28
N ILE A 87 18.36 3.23 6.07
CA ILE A 87 18.80 1.93 5.58
C ILE A 87 17.57 1.22 5.02
N TRP A 88 17.68 0.73 3.79
CA TRP A 88 16.63 -0.01 3.09
C TRP A 88 17.16 -1.32 2.54
N GLY A 89 16.28 -2.32 2.55
CA GLY A 89 16.42 -3.56 1.80
C GLY A 89 16.39 -3.33 0.29
N LYS A 90 16.46 -4.43 -0.47
CA LYS A 90 16.69 -4.39 -1.91
C LYS A 90 15.47 -4.79 -2.71
N VAL A 91 15.20 -4.06 -3.79
CA VAL A 91 14.32 -4.53 -4.86
C VAL A 91 15.19 -5.17 -5.95
N ILE A 92 15.01 -6.47 -6.18
CA ILE A 92 15.84 -7.28 -7.06
C ILE A 92 15.00 -7.67 -8.28
N GLY A 93 15.44 -7.25 -9.46
CA GLY A 93 14.72 -7.43 -10.73
C GLY A 93 13.88 -6.21 -11.11
N THR A 94 13.24 -6.27 -12.28
CA THR A 94 12.44 -5.16 -12.83
C THR A 94 10.98 -5.28 -12.37
N PRO A 95 10.48 -4.38 -11.50
CA PRO A 95 9.11 -4.48 -10.99
C PRO A 95 8.11 -4.18 -12.11
N ALA A 96 7.09 -5.02 -12.24
CA ALA A 96 5.99 -4.81 -13.16
C ALA A 96 4.72 -5.44 -12.60
N ILE A 97 3.58 -4.77 -12.79
CA ILE A 97 2.27 -5.32 -12.42
C ILE A 97 2.06 -6.63 -13.17
N GLY A 98 1.57 -7.63 -12.46
CA GLY A 98 1.31 -8.96 -13.01
C GLY A 98 2.43 -9.97 -12.79
N LYS A 99 3.65 -9.53 -12.45
CA LYS A 99 4.76 -10.45 -12.10
C LYS A 99 4.62 -11.00 -10.70
N ASN A 100 5.31 -12.11 -10.45
CA ASN A 100 5.43 -12.69 -9.11
C ASN A 100 6.62 -12.09 -8.37
N ALA A 101 6.53 -12.06 -7.04
CA ALA A 101 7.60 -11.61 -6.18
C ALA A 101 7.67 -12.44 -4.90
N GLU A 102 8.88 -12.63 -4.40
CA GLU A 102 9.21 -13.14 -3.08
C GLU A 102 9.62 -11.97 -2.21
N VAL A 103 9.05 -11.91 -1.01
CA VAL A 103 9.25 -10.82 -0.06
C VAL A 103 9.86 -11.41 1.20
N TYR A 104 10.91 -10.76 1.69
CA TYR A 104 11.42 -10.93 3.04
C TYR A 104 11.49 -9.56 3.70
N ALA A 105 10.63 -9.34 4.68
CA ALA A 105 10.36 -8.01 5.24
C ALA A 105 10.06 -8.07 6.74
N HIS A 106 9.98 -6.89 7.34
CA HIS A 106 9.41 -6.71 8.68
C HIS A 106 7.89 -6.58 8.60
N ASP A 107 7.17 -7.26 9.50
CA ASP A 107 5.73 -7.05 9.71
C ASP A 107 5.52 -5.87 10.67
N GLY A 108 4.95 -4.79 10.16
CA GLY A 108 4.65 -3.59 10.93
C GLY A 108 3.44 -3.67 11.85
N SER A 109 2.73 -4.80 11.89
CA SER A 109 1.49 -5.03 12.67
C SER A 109 0.32 -4.09 12.34
N ASN A 110 0.50 -3.15 11.41
CA ASN A 110 -0.47 -2.16 10.94
C ASN A 110 -1.01 -2.49 9.53
N GLY A 111 -0.73 -3.70 9.03
CA GLY A 111 -1.07 -4.13 7.67
C GLY A 111 -0.06 -3.72 6.60
N PHE A 112 1.09 -3.16 7.00
CA PHE A 112 2.20 -2.82 6.12
C PHE A 112 3.40 -3.70 6.43
N TYR A 113 4.17 -3.96 5.40
CA TYR A 113 5.44 -4.66 5.47
C TYR A 113 6.56 -3.70 5.09
N TYR A 114 7.69 -3.77 5.77
CA TYR A 114 8.75 -2.77 5.64
C TYR A 114 10.08 -3.43 5.32
N LEU A 115 10.81 -2.84 4.37
CA LEU A 115 12.20 -3.17 4.06
C LEU A 115 13.20 -2.28 4.82
N SER A 116 12.77 -1.50 5.81
CA SER A 116 13.64 -0.57 6.53
C SER A 116 14.61 -1.29 7.48
N ASP A 117 15.68 -0.57 7.85
CA ASP A 117 16.61 -0.89 8.95
C ASP A 117 17.50 -2.11 8.75
N ASN A 118 17.37 -2.82 7.62
CA ASN A 118 18.17 -3.99 7.33
C ASN A 118 18.32 -4.29 5.83
N GLU A 119 19.56 -4.26 5.32
CA GLU A 119 19.89 -4.54 3.91
C GLU A 119 19.64 -5.99 3.48
N SER A 120 19.45 -6.92 4.43
CA SER A 120 19.13 -8.33 4.14
C SER A 120 17.66 -8.54 3.76
N LEU A 121 16.79 -7.54 3.96
CA LEU A 121 15.40 -7.56 3.51
C LEU A 121 15.31 -7.33 2.01
N TYR A 122 14.31 -7.92 1.36
CA TYR A 122 14.20 -7.82 -0.09
C TYR A 122 12.79 -8.02 -0.64
N ILE A 123 12.61 -7.53 -1.86
CA ILE A 123 11.56 -7.92 -2.81
C ILE A 123 12.29 -8.47 -4.03
N LYS A 124 12.13 -9.74 -4.34
CA LYS A 124 12.76 -10.41 -5.49
C LYS A 124 11.68 -10.74 -6.52
N ILE A 125 11.79 -10.15 -7.70
CA ILE A 125 10.82 -10.27 -8.77
C ILE A 125 11.23 -11.40 -9.71
N PHE A 126 10.26 -12.24 -10.09
CA PHE A 126 10.42 -13.34 -11.04
C PHE A 126 9.19 -13.46 -11.94
N GLU A 127 9.37 -14.19 -13.05
CA GLU A 127 8.31 -14.47 -14.04
C GLU A 127 7.25 -15.43 -13.48
#